data_AF-A0A3C1ZGJ6-F1
#
_entry.id   AF-A0A3C1ZGJ6-F1
#
_cell.length_a   1.000
_cell.length_b   1.000
_cell.length_c   1.000
_cell.angle_alpha   90.00
_cell.angle_beta   90.00
_cell.angle_gamma   90.00
#
_symmetry.space_group_name_H-M   'P 1'
#
loop_
_entity.id
_entity.type
_entity.pdbx_description
1 polymer ?
#
loop_
_entity_poly.entity_id
_entity_poly.type
_entity_poly.pdbx_seq_one_letter_code
_entity_poly.pdbx_strand_id
1 'polypeptide(L)'
;MMRFFKILFWFFRGVRVYALVGSTGTGKSFRAKLVAQKYGIEMIIDDGLLIRGDQLIAGKSAKKEALYLGAVKTALFHDKAHRDEVAKALQRERFRKILVIGTSEK
;
A
#
# COMPACT_ATOMS: atom_id res chain seq x y z
N MET A 1 17.89 15.63 7.31
CA MET A 1 17.19 16.88 6.93
C MET A 1 15.99 16.64 5.99
N MET A 2 16.16 16.08 4.78
CA MET A 2 15.05 15.86 3.81
C MET A 2 13.89 14.97 4.30
N ARG A 3 14.17 14.00 5.17
CA ARG A 3 13.17 13.04 5.67
C ARG A 3 12.11 13.71 6.55
N PHE A 4 12.50 14.73 7.31
CA PHE A 4 11.62 15.53 8.17
C PHE A 4 10.64 16.36 7.34
N PHE A 5 11.12 17.03 6.29
CA PHE A 5 10.28 17.80 5.37
C PHE A 5 9.22 16.95 4.67
N LYS A 6 9.54 15.70 4.31
CA LYS A 6 8.55 14.79 3.71
C LYS A 6 7.44 14.41 4.68
N ILE A 7 7.79 14.11 5.94
CA ILE A 7 6.79 13.79 6.97
C ILE A 7 5.88 15.00 7.20
N LEU A 8 6.47 16.19 7.31
CA LEU A 8 5.74 17.43 7.49
C LEU A 8 4.81 17.73 6.29
N PHE A 9 5.27 17.49 5.06
CA PHE A 9 4.46 17.59 3.85
C PHE A 9 3.22 16.68 3.90
N TRP A 10 3.37 15.42 4.27
CA TRP A 10 2.24 14.49 4.39
C TRP A 10 1.29 14.85 5.54
N PHE A 11 1.84 15.36 6.65
CA PHE A 11 1.06 15.87 7.77
C PHE A 11 0.17 17.05 7.33
N PHE A 12 0.73 18.04 6.62
CA PHE A 12 -0.03 19.18 6.11
C PHE A 12 -1.05 18.80 5.02
N ARG A 13 -0.84 17.70 4.28
CA ARG A 13 -1.85 17.16 3.35
C ARG A 13 -3.07 16.57 4.07
N GLY A 14 -3.02 16.39 5.39
CA GLY A 14 -4.14 15.86 6.17
C GLY A 14 -4.46 14.39 5.84
N VAL A 15 -3.47 13.64 5.35
CA VAL A 15 -3.65 12.23 4.97
C VAL A 15 -3.75 11.37 6.22
N ARG A 16 -4.78 10.51 6.27
CA ARG A 16 -4.94 9.49 7.31
C ARG A 16 -4.53 8.13 6.77
N VAL A 17 -3.71 7.43 7.54
CA VAL A 17 -3.24 6.08 7.24
C VAL A 17 -3.98 5.09 8.13
N TYR A 18 -4.55 4.07 7.51
CA TYR A 18 -5.24 2.96 8.17
C TYR A 18 -4.48 1.67 7.89
N ALA A 19 -4.63 0.68 8.75
CA ALA A 19 -4.09 -0.65 8.53
C ALA A 19 -5.18 -1.71 8.70
N LEU A 20 -5.21 -2.70 7.81
CA LEU A 20 -5.98 -3.92 7.99
C LEU A 20 -4.99 -5.07 8.19
N VAL A 21 -4.93 -5.58 9.41
CA VAL A 21 -3.93 -6.57 9.84
C VAL A 21 -4.61 -7.86 10.26
N GLY A 22 -4.02 -8.99 9.89
CA GLY A 22 -4.47 -10.32 10.32
C GLY A 22 -3.61 -11.45 9.75
N SER A 23 -3.92 -12.69 10.11
CA SER A 23 -3.16 -13.86 9.65
C SER A 23 -3.34 -14.14 8.15
N THR A 24 -2.41 -14.85 7.54
CA THR A 24 -2.46 -15.27 6.13
C THR A 24 -3.67 -16.17 5.87
N GLY A 25 -4.25 -16.11 4.67
CA GLY A 25 -5.43 -16.93 4.30
C GLY A 25 -6.79 -16.42 4.78
N THR A 26 -6.86 -15.35 5.59
CA THR A 26 -8.13 -14.79 6.11
C THR A 26 -8.92 -13.92 5.12
N GLY A 27 -8.58 -13.92 3.84
CA GLY A 27 -9.28 -13.11 2.83
C GLY A 27 -9.09 -11.59 2.99
N LYS A 28 -7.97 -11.13 3.57
CA LYS A 28 -7.70 -9.70 3.82
C LYS A 28 -7.76 -8.84 2.57
N SER A 29 -7.16 -9.27 1.46
CA SER A 29 -7.20 -8.49 0.20
C SER A 29 -8.64 -8.23 -0.28
N PHE A 30 -9.53 -9.22 -0.15
CA PHE A 30 -10.94 -9.05 -0.48
C PHE A 30 -11.65 -8.12 0.51
N ARG A 31 -11.48 -8.37 1.81
CA ARG A 31 -12.08 -7.54 2.88
C ARG A 31 -11.58 -6.10 2.84
N ALA A 32 -10.33 -5.86 2.47
CA ALA A 32 -9.75 -4.53 2.37
C ALA A 32 -10.49 -3.66 1.36
N LYS A 33 -10.91 -4.21 0.21
CA LYS A 33 -11.74 -3.49 -0.75
C LYS A 33 -13.08 -3.07 -0.14
N LEU A 34 -13.76 -3.99 0.56
CA LEU A 34 -15.03 -3.70 1.22
C LEU A 34 -14.88 -2.66 2.35
N VAL A 35 -13.84 -2.78 3.15
CA VAL A 35 -13.50 -1.81 4.21
C VAL A 35 -13.19 -0.45 3.59
N ALA A 36 -12.40 -0.41 2.52
CA ALA A 36 -12.07 0.82 1.84
C ALA A 36 -13.31 1.52 1.29
N GLN A 37 -14.22 0.78 0.63
CA GLN A 37 -15.49 1.33 0.17
C GLN A 37 -16.34 1.85 1.34
N LYS A 38 -16.53 1.04 2.39
CA LYS A 38 -17.36 1.39 3.55
C LYS A 38 -16.88 2.67 4.25
N TYR A 39 -15.58 2.88 4.36
CA TYR A 39 -15.00 4.04 5.05
C TYR A 39 -14.53 5.16 4.11
N GLY A 40 -14.81 5.05 2.80
CA GLY A 40 -14.37 6.01 1.79
C GLY A 40 -12.85 6.19 1.77
N ILE A 41 -12.11 5.08 1.80
CA ILE A 41 -10.65 5.06 1.67
C ILE A 41 -10.31 4.92 0.18
N GLU A 42 -9.62 5.92 -0.34
CA GLU A 42 -9.39 6.07 -1.78
C GLU A 42 -8.23 5.18 -2.27
N MET A 43 -7.20 5.01 -1.44
CA MET A 43 -5.97 4.31 -1.81
C MET A 43 -5.76 3.05 -0.97
N ILE A 44 -5.26 1.99 -1.58
CA ILE A 44 -4.88 0.73 -0.90
C ILE A 44 -3.45 0.36 -1.29
N ILE A 45 -2.66 -0.07 -0.31
CA ILE A 45 -1.40 -0.78 -0.51
C ILE A 45 -1.61 -2.26 -0.18
N ASP A 46 -1.34 -3.14 -1.14
CA ASP A 46 -1.47 -4.61 -1.00
C ASP A 46 -0.29 -5.31 -1.69
N ASP A 47 0.53 -6.06 -0.94
CA ASP A 47 1.52 -6.99 -1.50
C ASP A 47 2.38 -6.42 -2.66
N GLY A 48 2.87 -5.18 -2.54
CA GLY A 48 3.66 -4.50 -3.59
C GLY A 48 2.86 -3.66 -4.59
N LEU A 49 1.54 -3.58 -4.43
CA LEU A 49 0.65 -2.82 -5.32
C LEU A 49 0.16 -1.53 -4.67
N LEU A 50 -0.05 -0.51 -5.50
CA LEU A 50 -0.83 0.68 -5.17
C LEU A 50 -2.12 0.67 -5.99
N ILE A 51 -3.26 0.69 -5.31
CA ILE A 51 -4.59 0.52 -5.90
C ILE A 51 -5.45 1.73 -5.53
N ARG A 52 -6.29 2.19 -6.47
CA ARG A 52 -7.38 3.14 -6.23
C ARG A 52 -8.69 2.53 -6.72
N GLY A 53 -9.63 2.29 -5.80
CA GLY A 53 -10.85 1.55 -6.13
C GLY A 53 -10.52 0.18 -6.73
N ASP A 54 -10.86 -0.02 -8.00
CA ASP A 54 -10.52 -1.24 -8.74
C ASP A 54 -9.35 -1.07 -9.72
N GLN A 55 -8.77 0.13 -9.81
CA GLN A 55 -7.67 0.42 -10.69
C GLN A 55 -6.32 0.15 -10.01
N LEU A 56 -5.46 -0.63 -10.67
CA LEU A 56 -4.05 -0.71 -10.32
C LEU A 56 -3.34 0.57 -10.80
N ILE A 57 -2.80 1.34 -9.87
CA ILE A 57 -2.13 2.62 -10.15
C ILE A 57 -0.63 2.40 -10.43
N ALA A 58 0.03 1.56 -9.64
CA ALA A 58 1.44 1.25 -9.81
C ALA A 58 1.84 -0.04 -9.09
N GLY A 59 2.99 -0.58 -9.47
CA GLY A 59 3.66 -1.64 -8.75
C GLY A 59 3.43 -3.06 -9.28
N LYS A 60 4.09 -4.01 -8.63
CA LYS A 60 4.12 -5.43 -8.98
C LYS A 60 3.57 -6.24 -7.82
N SER A 61 2.76 -7.24 -8.13
CA SER A 61 2.18 -8.09 -7.08
C SER A 61 3.20 -9.13 -6.63
N ALA A 62 3.43 -9.23 -5.33
CA ALA A 62 4.19 -10.32 -4.73
C ALA A 62 3.65 -11.71 -5.11
N LYS A 63 2.34 -11.82 -5.37
CA LYS A 63 1.67 -13.07 -5.79
C LYS A 63 2.10 -13.57 -7.17
N LYS A 64 2.73 -12.71 -7.99
CA LYS A 64 3.25 -13.07 -9.32
C LYS A 64 4.72 -13.50 -9.29
N GLU A 65 5.38 -13.43 -8.13
CA GLU A 65 6.76 -13.89 -7.98
C GLU A 65 6.80 -15.41 -7.85
N ALA A 66 7.66 -16.07 -8.62
CA ALA A 66 7.82 -17.52 -8.58
C ALA A 66 8.52 -17.99 -7.29
N LEU A 67 9.42 -17.17 -6.76
CA LEU A 67 10.22 -17.48 -5.58
C LEU A 67 9.66 -16.76 -4.35
N TYR A 68 9.54 -17.48 -3.24
CA TYR A 68 9.08 -16.94 -1.95
C TYR A 68 9.86 -15.69 -1.53
N LEU A 69 11.20 -15.73 -1.61
CA LEU A 69 12.04 -14.58 -1.28
C LEU A 69 11.77 -13.37 -2.18
N GLY A 70 11.43 -13.61 -3.46
CA GLY A 70 11.01 -12.58 -4.39
C GLY A 70 9.69 -11.94 -3.96
N ALA A 71 8.70 -12.77 -3.62
CA ALA A 71 7.41 -12.30 -3.13
C ALA A 71 7.56 -11.41 -1.89
N VAL A 72 8.35 -11.84 -0.91
CA VAL A 72 8.63 -11.05 0.32
C VAL A 72 9.30 -9.72 -0.03
N LYS A 73 10.33 -9.73 -0.88
CA LYS A 73 11.02 -8.49 -1.30
C LYS A 73 10.08 -7.52 -2.01
N THR A 74 9.21 -8.02 -2.87
CA THR A 74 8.21 -7.21 -3.59
C THR A 74 7.17 -6.64 -2.61
N ALA A 75 6.62 -7.44 -1.70
CA ALA A 75 5.65 -6.97 -0.70
C ALA A 75 6.21 -5.90 0.24
N LEU A 76 7.51 -5.96 0.56
CA LEU A 76 8.21 -4.99 1.40
C LEU A 76 8.73 -3.77 0.63
N PHE A 77 8.49 -3.67 -0.69
CA PHE A 77 9.06 -2.63 -1.55
C PHE A 77 10.59 -2.51 -1.39
N HIS A 78 11.26 -3.67 -1.32
CA HIS A 78 12.71 -3.74 -1.07
C HIS A 78 13.52 -3.24 -2.27
N ASP A 79 13.09 -3.59 -3.49
CA ASP A 79 13.70 -3.06 -4.70
C ASP A 79 13.46 -1.55 -4.82
N LYS A 80 14.55 -0.81 -5.00
CA LYS A 80 14.51 0.66 -5.01
C LYS A 80 13.74 1.20 -6.21
N ALA A 81 13.88 0.59 -7.39
CA ALA A 81 13.21 1.08 -8.59
C ALA A 81 11.68 0.93 -8.46
N HIS A 82 11.24 -0.25 -8.02
CA HIS A 82 9.84 -0.55 -7.74
C HIS A 82 9.26 0.37 -6.65
N ARG A 83 9.99 0.58 -5.55
CA ARG A 83 9.57 1.50 -4.49
C ARG A 83 9.43 2.94 -4.99
N ASP A 84 10.41 3.42 -5.76
CA ASP A 84 10.42 4.79 -6.26
C ASP A 84 9.31 5.02 -7.31
N GLU A 85 9.00 4.01 -8.14
CA GLU A 85 7.85 4.00 -9.05
C GLU A 85 6.54 4.20 -8.28
N VAL A 86 6.28 3.34 -7.30
CA VAL A 86 5.04 3.36 -6.51
C VAL A 86 4.93 4.64 -5.68
N ALA A 87 6.03 5.09 -5.09
CA ALA A 87 6.06 6.34 -4.32
C ALA A 87 5.80 7.57 -5.21
N LYS A 88 6.32 7.61 -6.44
CA LYS A 88 6.05 8.68 -7.40
C LYS A 88 4.59 8.69 -7.82
N ALA A 89 4.01 7.51 -8.09
CA ALA A 89 2.60 7.39 -8.43
C ALA A 89 1.72 7.88 -7.26
N LEU A 90 2.00 7.44 -6.03
CA LEU A 90 1.29 7.88 -4.83
C LEU A 90 1.35 9.40 -4.63
N GLN A 91 2.51 10.04 -4.89
CA GLN A 91 2.67 11.48 -4.73
C GLN A 91 1.89 12.31 -5.75
N ARG A 92 1.71 11.80 -6.97
CA ARG A 92 0.91 12.42 -8.04
C ARG A 92 -0.58 12.39 -7.71
N GLU A 93 -0.99 11.41 -6.93
CA GLU A 93 -2.38 11.27 -6.53
C GLU A 93 -2.81 12.26 -5.44
N ARG A 94 -4.02 12.80 -5.60
CA ARG A 94 -4.73 13.49 -4.52
C ARG A 94 -5.63 12.48 -3.81
N PHE A 95 -5.44 12.33 -2.51
CA PHE A 95 -6.22 11.46 -1.64
C PHE A 95 -6.12 11.94 -0.19
N ARG A 96 -7.10 11.58 0.63
CA ARG A 96 -7.14 11.90 2.08
C ARG A 96 -6.98 10.67 2.96
N LYS A 97 -7.27 9.48 2.45
CA LYS A 97 -7.20 8.23 3.21
C LYS A 97 -6.50 7.14 2.42
N ILE A 98 -5.64 6.39 3.10
CA ILE A 98 -4.95 5.22 2.53
C ILE A 98 -5.04 4.04 3.51
N LEU A 99 -5.28 2.84 2.98
CA LEU A 99 -5.28 1.59 3.72
C LEU A 99 -4.04 0.77 3.37
N VAL A 100 -3.29 0.36 4.38
CA VAL A 100 -2.17 -0.57 4.24
C VAL A 100 -2.62 -1.95 4.70
N ILE A 101 -2.49 -2.95 3.83
CA ILE A 101 -2.78 -4.34 4.19
C ILE A 101 -1.51 -4.94 4.77
N GLY A 102 -1.62 -5.44 5.99
CA GLY A 102 -0.53 -6.07 6.72
C GLY A 102 -0.85 -7.52 7.07
N THR A 103 0.18 -8.34 7.15
CA THR A 103 0.12 -9.62 7.85
C THR A 103 0.78 -9.45 9.21
N SER A 104 0.16 -10.02 10.25
CA SER A 104 0.79 -10.21 11.56
C SER A 104 0.80 -11.70 11.83
N GLU A 105 1.96 -12.23 12.20
CA GLU A 105 1.97 -13.41 13.06
C GLU A 105 1.58 -12.94 14.47
N LYS A 106 0.94 -13.83 15.22
CA LYS A 106 0.52 -13.52 16.58
C LYS A 106 1.71 -13.12 17.45
#